data_AF-A0A0F8ZTJ8-F1
#
_entry.id   AF-A0A0F8ZTJ8-F1
#
_cell.length_a   1.000
_cell.length_b   1.000
_cell.length_c   1.000
_cell.angle_alpha   90.00
_cell.angle_beta   90.00
_cell.angle_gamma   90.00
#
_symmetry.space_group_name_H-M   'P 1'
#
loop_
_entity.id
_entity.type
_entity.pdbx_description
1 polymer ?
#
loop_
_entity_poly.entity_id
_entity_poly.type
_entity_poly.pdbx_seq_one_letter_code
_entity_poly.pdbx_strand_id
1 'polypeptide(L)'
;MTAWQSNKRGTLILKRTFPGVGRIQRASGTKDPKTLKGLNEMLTSLYNAGRLDVLELIRDGHVKPLEVWKHYRLGDWSHLPTVHHVAPLADALASWIAAHDCGEDHRKSLAMSRDYLISVADRHATVSDLPDVVRTLRVMQAEMPNTFNKARSCARTFLECTIGKYSALWTDVSAIPPIAKVAKRRRHPKRPKEALAIRARLKPNAADMWWTLCTSGMRVRSEYIAGNWRVEGNGLVITSAKKGGQVERLVPLIWQPVSPGLTYWGFRQALRRLPEELAAHDARRTYTTLLVEAGVPKPRRVLYLG
;
A
#
# COMPACT_ATOMS: atom_id res chain seq x y z
N MET A 1 -10.65 -16.19 -48.63
CA MET A 1 -10.32 -15.25 -47.55
C MET A 1 -11.38 -14.16 -47.52
N THR A 2 -12.31 -14.19 -46.57
CA THR A 2 -13.38 -13.20 -46.47
C THR A 2 -12.93 -12.10 -45.53
N ALA A 3 -12.64 -10.91 -46.05
CA ALA A 3 -12.33 -9.73 -45.26
C ALA A 3 -13.64 -9.07 -44.79
N TRP A 4 -13.65 -8.46 -43.60
CA TRP A 4 -14.70 -7.51 -43.26
C TRP A 4 -14.28 -6.18 -43.90
N GLN A 5 -14.74 -5.95 -45.12
CA GLN A 5 -14.56 -4.67 -45.82
C GLN A 5 -15.84 -3.87 -45.68
N SER A 6 -15.91 -3.02 -44.66
CA SER A 6 -16.74 -1.82 -44.71
C SER A 6 -15.88 -0.71 -45.32
N ASN A 7 -16.32 -0.14 -46.45
CA ASN A 7 -15.75 1.06 -47.08
C ASN A 7 -14.22 1.07 -47.32
N LYS A 8 -13.65 -0.01 -47.89
CA LYS A 8 -12.20 -0.13 -48.22
C LYS A 8 -11.23 0.11 -47.04
N ARG A 9 -11.74 0.13 -45.80
CA ARG A 9 -10.98 0.29 -44.56
C ARG A 9 -11.29 -0.91 -43.65
N GLY A 10 -10.47 -1.94 -43.72
CA GLY A 10 -10.63 -3.15 -42.90
C GLY A 10 -9.34 -3.96 -42.77
N THR A 11 -9.27 -4.79 -41.74
CA THR A 11 -8.17 -5.73 -41.49
C THR A 11 -8.60 -7.15 -41.87
N LEU A 12 -7.65 -8.04 -42.13
CA LEU A 12 -7.97 -9.44 -42.41
C LEU A 12 -8.68 -10.07 -41.21
N ILE A 13 -9.57 -11.04 -41.45
CA ILE A 13 -10.31 -11.72 -40.38
C ILE A 13 -9.50 -12.93 -39.89
N LEU A 14 -9.34 -13.02 -38.58
CA LEU A 14 -8.89 -14.22 -37.91
C LEU A 14 -10.12 -15.10 -37.65
N LYS A 15 -10.18 -16.27 -38.30
CA LYS A 15 -11.30 -17.21 -38.19
C LYS A 15 -10.79 -18.61 -37.86
N ARG A 16 -11.03 -19.07 -36.63
CA ARG A 16 -10.60 -20.38 -36.13
C ARG A 16 -11.68 -20.96 -35.21
N THR A 17 -11.72 -22.27 -35.09
CA THR A 17 -12.58 -22.97 -34.13
C THR A 17 -11.71 -23.95 -33.36
N PHE A 18 -11.84 -23.96 -32.04
CA PHE A 18 -11.13 -24.89 -31.16
C PHE A 18 -12.12 -25.61 -30.24
N PRO A 19 -12.01 -26.94 -30.06
CA PRO A 19 -12.81 -27.65 -29.05
C PRO A 19 -12.59 -27.05 -27.65
N GLY A 20 -13.66 -26.88 -26.87
CA GLY A 20 -13.63 -26.27 -25.53
C GLY A 20 -13.69 -24.73 -25.52
N VAL A 21 -13.19 -24.05 -26.55
CA VAL A 21 -13.25 -22.57 -26.68
C VAL A 21 -14.35 -22.11 -27.65
N GLY A 22 -14.67 -22.91 -28.68
CA GLY A 22 -15.64 -22.53 -29.71
C GLY A 22 -15.03 -21.68 -30.84
N ARG A 23 -15.87 -20.89 -31.51
CA ARG A 23 -15.50 -20.14 -32.72
C ARG A 23 -14.93 -18.77 -32.40
N ILE A 24 -13.68 -18.54 -32.79
CA ILE A 24 -13.01 -17.24 -32.78
C ILE A 24 -13.18 -16.61 -34.17
N GLN A 25 -13.92 -15.51 -34.23
CA GLN A 25 -14.02 -14.67 -35.42
C GLN A 25 -13.83 -13.20 -35.03
N ARG A 26 -12.63 -12.67 -35.28
CA ARG A 26 -12.22 -11.32 -34.89
C ARG A 26 -11.40 -10.64 -35.98
N ALA A 27 -11.43 -9.31 -35.98
CA ALA A 27 -10.49 -8.53 -36.78
C ALA A 27 -9.07 -8.81 -36.29
N SER A 28 -8.18 -9.19 -37.21
CA SER A 28 -6.79 -9.49 -36.88
C SER A 28 -5.97 -8.25 -36.53
N GLY A 29 -6.43 -7.04 -36.87
CA GLY A 29 -5.66 -5.81 -36.69
C GLY A 29 -4.59 -5.57 -37.77
N THR A 30 -4.37 -6.51 -38.69
CA THR A 30 -3.36 -6.42 -39.76
C THR A 30 -3.99 -6.52 -41.16
N LYS A 31 -3.33 -5.92 -42.14
CA LYS A 31 -3.63 -6.10 -43.58
C LYS A 31 -2.66 -7.08 -44.26
N ASP A 32 -1.59 -7.46 -43.57
CA ASP A 32 -0.55 -8.35 -44.10
C ASP A 32 -0.94 -9.83 -43.96
N PRO A 33 -1.05 -10.59 -45.06
CA PRO A 33 -1.35 -12.02 -45.04
C PRO A 33 -0.32 -12.87 -44.28
N LYS A 34 0.98 -12.49 -44.29
CA LYS A 34 2.02 -13.25 -43.56
C LYS A 34 1.81 -13.14 -42.06
N THR A 35 1.57 -11.93 -41.56
CA THR A 35 1.21 -11.70 -40.16
C THR A 35 -0.06 -12.45 -39.77
N LEU A 36 -1.09 -12.49 -40.64
CA LEU A 36 -2.30 -13.28 -40.38
C LEU A 36 -2.00 -14.79 -40.27
N LYS A 37 -1.12 -15.33 -41.12
CA LYS A 37 -0.69 -16.73 -41.01
C LYS A 37 -0.02 -17.00 -39.66
N GLY A 38 0.90 -16.13 -39.26
CA GLY A 38 1.55 -16.20 -37.94
C GLY A 38 0.54 -16.14 -36.77
N LEU A 39 -0.47 -15.28 -36.86
CA LEU A 39 -1.54 -15.22 -35.85
C LEU A 39 -2.31 -16.55 -35.74
N ASN A 40 -2.59 -17.23 -36.86
CA ASN A 40 -3.26 -18.54 -36.82
C ASN A 40 -2.38 -19.63 -36.20
N GLU A 41 -1.08 -19.59 -36.48
CA GLU A 41 -0.10 -20.48 -35.87
C GLU A 41 -0.01 -20.23 -34.36
N MET A 42 0.05 -18.96 -33.92
CA MET A 42 0.00 -18.58 -32.50
C MET A 42 -1.23 -19.16 -31.79
N LEU A 43 -2.44 -19.01 -32.35
CA LEU A 43 -3.64 -19.55 -31.72
C LEU A 43 -3.57 -21.08 -31.57
N THR A 44 -2.96 -21.76 -32.53
CA THR A 44 -2.75 -23.22 -32.47
C THR A 44 -1.75 -23.58 -31.37
N SER A 45 -0.64 -22.85 -31.28
CA SER A 45 0.36 -23.05 -30.21
C SER A 45 -0.21 -22.80 -28.82
N LEU A 46 -1.00 -21.73 -28.65
CA LEU A 46 -1.67 -21.42 -27.37
C LEU A 46 -2.65 -22.54 -26.99
N TYR A 47 -3.41 -23.06 -27.95
CA TYR A 47 -4.31 -24.19 -27.73
C TYR A 47 -3.55 -25.44 -27.26
N ASN A 48 -2.49 -25.80 -27.99
CA ASN A 48 -1.67 -26.97 -27.68
C ASN A 48 -0.94 -26.83 -26.33
N ALA A 49 -0.60 -25.61 -25.93
CA ALA A 49 -0.01 -25.30 -24.63
C ALA A 49 -1.05 -25.21 -23.49
N GLY A 50 -2.34 -25.45 -23.76
CA GLY A 50 -3.40 -25.40 -22.76
C GLY A 50 -3.80 -23.99 -22.31
N ARG A 51 -3.35 -22.93 -22.99
CA ARG A 51 -3.69 -21.53 -22.69
C ARG A 51 -5.05 -21.15 -23.26
N LEU A 52 -6.08 -21.91 -22.87
CA LEU A 52 -7.46 -21.68 -23.29
C LEU A 52 -7.99 -20.34 -22.79
N ASP A 53 -7.52 -19.89 -21.63
CA ASP A 53 -7.81 -18.58 -21.04
C ASP A 53 -7.53 -17.43 -22.03
N VAL A 54 -6.38 -17.45 -22.71
CA VAL A 54 -6.01 -16.42 -23.70
C VAL A 54 -6.90 -16.50 -24.94
N LEU A 55 -7.23 -17.72 -25.37
CA LEU A 55 -8.08 -17.93 -26.54
C LEU A 55 -9.51 -17.44 -26.31
N GLU A 56 -10.04 -17.64 -25.11
CA GLU A 56 -11.35 -17.13 -24.68
C GLU A 56 -11.35 -15.60 -24.63
N LEU A 57 -10.30 -14.97 -24.09
CA LEU A 57 -10.18 -13.51 -24.08
C LEU A 57 -10.16 -12.91 -25.49
N ILE A 58 -9.48 -13.55 -26.44
CA ILE A 58 -9.50 -13.15 -27.85
C ILE A 58 -10.89 -13.39 -28.44
N ARG A 59 -11.48 -14.57 -28.19
CA ARG A 59 -12.82 -14.95 -28.67
C ARG A 59 -13.85 -13.91 -28.26
N ASP A 60 -13.83 -13.48 -27.01
CA ASP A 60 -14.81 -12.57 -26.43
C ASP A 60 -14.50 -11.12 -26.80
N GLY A 61 -13.28 -10.84 -27.26
CA GLY A 61 -12.84 -9.53 -27.74
C GLY A 61 -12.29 -8.63 -26.64
N HIS A 62 -11.98 -9.19 -25.48
CA HIS A 62 -11.31 -8.49 -24.38
C HIS A 62 -9.86 -8.15 -24.71
N VAL A 63 -9.21 -8.94 -25.58
CA VAL A 63 -7.84 -8.70 -26.03
C VAL A 63 -7.75 -8.78 -27.55
N LYS A 64 -6.97 -7.88 -28.17
CA LYS A 64 -6.77 -7.91 -29.62
C LYS A 64 -5.72 -8.96 -30.00
N PRO A 65 -5.88 -9.69 -31.12
CA PRO A 65 -4.89 -10.68 -31.56
C PRO A 65 -3.45 -10.16 -31.68
N LEU A 66 -3.27 -8.89 -32.09
CA LEU A 66 -1.93 -8.29 -32.22
C LEU A 66 -1.25 -8.00 -30.88
N GLU A 67 -2.02 -7.72 -29.82
CA GLU A 67 -1.46 -7.50 -28.49
C GLU A 67 -0.86 -8.82 -27.97
N VAL A 68 -1.59 -9.92 -28.11
CA VAL A 68 -1.10 -11.27 -27.79
C VAL A 68 0.10 -11.65 -28.67
N TRP A 69 0.04 -11.35 -29.96
CA TRP A 69 1.11 -11.64 -30.92
C TRP A 69 2.43 -10.96 -30.58
N LYS A 70 2.39 -9.74 -30.06
CA LYS A 70 3.58 -9.00 -29.62
C LYS A 70 4.36 -9.80 -28.56
N HIS A 71 3.67 -10.32 -27.55
CA HIS A 71 4.29 -11.12 -26.48
C HIS A 71 4.70 -12.51 -26.96
N TYR A 72 3.83 -13.17 -27.75
CA TYR A 72 4.11 -14.49 -28.29
C TYR A 72 5.37 -14.52 -29.17
N ARG A 73 5.54 -13.55 -30.08
CA ARG A 73 6.69 -13.50 -31.00
C ARG A 73 8.01 -13.24 -30.28
N LEU A 74 7.98 -12.55 -29.14
CA LEU A 74 9.16 -12.30 -28.31
C LEU A 74 9.50 -13.50 -27.41
N GLY A 75 8.73 -14.59 -27.45
CA GLY A 75 8.89 -15.72 -26.54
C GLY A 75 8.51 -15.39 -25.10
N ASP A 76 7.79 -14.28 -24.88
CA ASP A 76 7.43 -13.79 -23.56
C ASP A 76 6.04 -14.27 -23.14
N TRP A 77 5.93 -15.56 -22.89
CA TRP A 77 4.67 -16.21 -22.54
C TRP A 77 4.13 -15.79 -21.16
N SER A 78 5.01 -15.26 -20.32
CA SER A 78 4.70 -14.80 -18.96
C SER A 78 3.87 -13.51 -18.93
N HIS A 79 3.94 -12.69 -19.99
CA HIS A 79 3.17 -11.45 -20.16
C HIS A 79 1.89 -11.65 -20.98
N LEU A 80 1.51 -12.90 -21.29
CA LEU A 80 0.25 -13.15 -21.98
C LEU A 80 -0.94 -12.78 -21.06
N PRO A 81 -1.90 -12.00 -21.56
CA PRO A 81 -3.00 -11.49 -20.74
C PRO A 81 -3.88 -12.63 -20.23
N THR A 82 -4.32 -12.49 -18.99
CA THR A 82 -5.29 -13.38 -18.32
C THR A 82 -6.58 -12.61 -18.02
N VAL A 83 -7.62 -13.28 -17.51
CA VAL A 83 -8.86 -12.60 -17.11
C VAL A 83 -8.63 -11.47 -16.11
N HIS A 84 -7.62 -11.61 -15.24
CA HIS A 84 -7.23 -10.57 -14.30
C HIS A 84 -6.60 -9.36 -14.98
N HIS A 85 -5.93 -9.53 -16.12
CA HIS A 85 -5.24 -8.48 -16.85
C HIS A 85 -6.20 -7.48 -17.50
N VAL A 86 -7.37 -7.95 -17.95
CA VAL A 86 -8.38 -7.14 -18.64
C VAL A 86 -9.42 -6.54 -17.68
N ALA A 87 -9.37 -6.89 -16.40
CA ALA A 87 -10.29 -6.35 -15.42
C ALA A 87 -10.11 -4.81 -15.30
N PRO A 88 -11.21 -4.03 -15.19
CA PRO A 88 -11.12 -2.60 -14.93
C PRO A 88 -10.33 -2.33 -13.65
N LEU A 89 -9.30 -1.47 -13.74
CA LEU A 89 -8.35 -1.28 -12.65
C LEU A 89 -9.02 -0.76 -11.36
N ALA A 90 -9.94 0.20 -11.50
CA ALA A 90 -10.66 0.79 -10.38
C ALA A 90 -11.48 -0.25 -9.60
N ASP A 91 -12.25 -1.07 -10.33
CA ASP A 91 -13.13 -2.07 -9.74
C ASP A 91 -12.32 -3.21 -9.13
N ALA A 92 -11.26 -3.66 -9.80
CA ALA A 92 -10.37 -4.70 -9.29
C ALA A 92 -9.69 -4.29 -7.98
N LEU A 93 -9.14 -3.07 -7.90
CA LEU A 93 -8.55 -2.55 -6.67
C LEU A 93 -9.58 -2.37 -5.56
N ALA A 94 -10.76 -1.82 -5.86
CA ALA A 94 -11.81 -1.62 -4.87
C ALA A 94 -12.30 -2.95 -4.27
N SER A 95 -12.52 -3.95 -5.14
CA SER A 95 -12.97 -5.29 -4.74
C SER A 95 -11.92 -5.99 -3.89
N TRP A 96 -10.65 -5.92 -4.29
CA TRP A 96 -9.54 -6.47 -3.50
C TRP A 96 -9.43 -5.80 -2.12
N ILE A 97 -9.49 -4.46 -2.03
CA ILE A 97 -9.38 -3.74 -0.75
C ILE A 97 -10.52 -4.13 0.20
N ALA A 98 -11.74 -4.33 -0.32
CA ALA A 98 -12.88 -4.76 0.48
C ALA A 98 -12.68 -6.16 1.07
N ALA A 99 -12.13 -7.09 0.27
CA ALA A 99 -11.87 -8.47 0.69
C ALA A 99 -10.56 -8.68 1.47
N HIS A 100 -9.63 -7.71 1.45
CA HIS A 100 -8.31 -7.88 2.05
C HIS A 100 -8.39 -7.89 3.58
N ASP A 101 -7.90 -8.99 4.17
CA ASP A 101 -7.86 -9.17 5.63
C ASP A 101 -6.84 -8.23 6.29
N CYS A 102 -7.34 -7.09 6.74
CA CYS A 102 -6.55 -6.09 7.42
C CYS A 102 -7.40 -5.22 8.37
N GLY A 103 -6.71 -4.55 9.30
CA GLY A 103 -7.34 -3.60 10.21
C GLY A 103 -7.85 -2.34 9.49
N GLU A 104 -8.82 -1.66 10.09
CA GLU A 104 -9.54 -0.54 9.49
C GLU A 104 -8.64 0.63 9.05
N ASP A 105 -7.64 0.99 9.87
CA ASP A 105 -6.66 2.02 9.50
C ASP A 105 -5.82 1.64 8.28
N HIS A 106 -5.49 0.34 8.14
CA HIS A 106 -4.76 -0.15 6.98
C HIS A 106 -5.64 -0.12 5.73
N ARG A 107 -6.90 -0.57 5.85
CA ARG A 107 -7.90 -0.50 4.77
C ARG A 107 -8.09 0.92 4.26
N LYS A 108 -8.21 1.91 5.16
CA LYS A 108 -8.26 3.34 4.80
C LYS A 108 -7.00 3.80 4.07
N SER A 109 -5.81 3.36 4.52
CA SER A 109 -4.55 3.68 3.83
C SER A 109 -4.46 3.04 2.44
N LEU A 110 -5.03 1.85 2.23
CA LEU A 110 -5.12 1.21 0.92
C LEU A 110 -6.12 1.94 0.02
N ALA A 111 -7.28 2.34 0.55
CA ALA A 111 -8.27 3.13 -0.19
C ALA A 111 -7.69 4.45 -0.69
N MET A 112 -6.98 5.20 0.18
CA MET A 112 -6.26 6.40 -0.24
C MET A 112 -5.23 6.10 -1.34
N SER A 113 -4.51 4.99 -1.23
CA SER A 113 -3.49 4.58 -2.21
C SER A 113 -4.12 4.26 -3.57
N ARG A 114 -5.29 3.60 -3.57
CA ARG A 114 -6.12 3.38 -4.76
C ARG A 114 -6.50 4.72 -5.38
N ASP A 115 -7.01 5.67 -4.60
CA ASP A 115 -7.48 6.95 -5.14
C ASP A 115 -6.35 7.72 -5.86
N TYR A 116 -5.12 7.67 -5.35
CA TYR A 116 -3.95 8.22 -6.05
C TYR A 116 -3.59 7.48 -7.33
N LEU A 117 -3.78 6.16 -7.39
CA LEU A 117 -3.53 5.40 -8.62
C LEU A 117 -4.60 5.73 -9.68
N ILE A 118 -5.87 5.76 -9.27
CA ILE A 118 -6.99 6.03 -10.18
C ILE A 118 -6.99 7.48 -10.67
N SER A 119 -6.52 8.45 -9.87
CA SER A 119 -6.48 9.85 -10.29
C SER A 119 -5.54 10.13 -11.46
N VAL A 120 -4.60 9.23 -11.75
CA VAL A 120 -3.66 9.35 -12.88
C VAL A 120 -3.86 8.27 -13.95
N ALA A 121 -4.82 7.37 -13.73
CA ALA A 121 -5.17 6.32 -14.68
C ALA A 121 -6.15 6.85 -15.74
N ASP A 122 -6.08 6.28 -16.94
CA ASP A 122 -7.15 6.47 -17.92
C ASP A 122 -8.49 5.92 -17.39
N ARG A 123 -9.61 6.50 -17.80
CA ARG A 123 -10.96 6.06 -17.39
C ARG A 123 -11.22 4.59 -17.69
N HIS A 124 -10.60 4.05 -18.73
CA HIS A 124 -10.73 2.66 -19.17
C HIS A 124 -9.49 1.82 -18.86
N ALA A 125 -8.62 2.30 -17.96
CA ALA A 125 -7.43 1.57 -17.56
C ALA A 125 -7.80 0.20 -16.97
N THR A 126 -7.04 -0.80 -17.37
CA THR A 126 -7.12 -2.17 -16.91
C THR A 126 -5.98 -2.48 -15.93
N VAL A 127 -6.00 -3.64 -15.31
CA VAL A 127 -4.89 -4.10 -14.44
C VAL A 127 -3.57 -4.17 -15.20
N SER A 128 -3.58 -4.43 -16.52
CA SER A 128 -2.38 -4.45 -17.35
C SER A 128 -1.69 -3.09 -17.45
N ASP A 129 -2.45 -2.00 -17.31
CA ASP A 129 -1.94 -0.63 -17.40
C ASP A 129 -1.28 -0.16 -16.09
N LEU A 130 -1.36 -0.95 -15.03
CA LEU A 130 -0.89 -0.59 -13.70
C LEU A 130 0.60 -0.18 -13.65
N PRO A 131 1.55 -0.82 -14.37
CA PRO A 131 2.92 -0.34 -14.43
C PRO A 131 3.04 1.10 -14.93
N ASP A 132 2.31 1.46 -15.98
CA ASP A 132 2.33 2.82 -16.54
C ASP A 132 1.65 3.82 -15.62
N VAL A 133 0.53 3.45 -15.00
CA VAL A 133 -0.14 4.24 -13.96
C VAL A 133 0.84 4.56 -12.82
N VAL A 134 1.60 3.57 -12.33
CA VAL A 134 2.58 3.78 -11.26
C VAL A 134 3.76 4.65 -11.72
N ARG A 135 4.22 4.53 -12.98
CA ARG A 135 5.26 5.41 -13.54
C ARG A 135 4.79 6.86 -13.62
N THR A 136 3.57 7.09 -14.12
CA THR A 136 2.95 8.42 -14.17
C THR A 136 2.78 9.00 -12.78
N LEU A 137 2.28 8.21 -11.83
CA LEU A 137 2.13 8.66 -10.44
C LEU A 137 3.47 9.06 -9.83
N ARG A 138 4.55 8.34 -10.13
CA ARG A 138 5.90 8.66 -9.65
C ARG A 138 6.34 10.05 -10.07
N VAL A 139 6.09 10.43 -11.32
CA VAL A 139 6.43 11.75 -11.85
C VAL A 139 5.59 12.83 -11.17
N MET A 140 4.28 12.62 -11.07
CA MET A 140 3.37 13.61 -10.45
C MET A 140 3.59 13.78 -8.94
N GLN A 141 4.11 12.77 -8.26
CA GLN A 141 4.32 12.75 -6.81
C GLN A 141 5.80 12.84 -6.44
N ALA A 142 6.64 13.43 -7.29
CA ALA A 142 8.08 13.58 -7.07
C ALA A 142 8.43 14.16 -5.70
N GLU A 143 7.68 15.20 -5.27
CA GLU A 143 7.84 15.89 -3.99
C GLU A 143 7.11 15.21 -2.81
N MET A 144 6.39 14.12 -3.07
CA MET A 144 5.56 13.41 -2.07
C MET A 144 5.99 11.94 -1.93
N PRO A 145 7.23 11.68 -1.46
CA PRO A 145 7.80 10.34 -1.44
C PRO A 145 6.99 9.34 -0.60
N ASN A 146 6.37 9.79 0.49
CA ASN A 146 5.57 8.89 1.32
C ASN A 146 4.27 8.46 0.62
N THR A 147 3.63 9.37 -0.11
CA THR A 147 2.39 9.10 -0.83
C THR A 147 2.65 8.12 -1.96
N PHE A 148 3.62 8.44 -2.83
CA PHE A 148 4.02 7.55 -3.92
C PHE A 148 4.43 6.16 -3.43
N ASN A 149 5.31 6.08 -2.43
CA ASN A 149 5.82 4.79 -1.96
C ASN A 149 4.71 3.91 -1.36
N LYS A 150 3.67 4.50 -0.74
CA LYS A 150 2.49 3.77 -0.28
C LYS A 150 1.65 3.25 -1.45
N ALA A 151 1.37 4.09 -2.44
CA ALA A 151 0.63 3.70 -3.64
C ALA A 151 1.34 2.59 -4.42
N ARG A 152 2.66 2.71 -4.62
CA ARG A 152 3.49 1.67 -5.20
C ARG A 152 3.44 0.37 -4.39
N SER A 153 3.53 0.45 -3.07
CA SER A 153 3.42 -0.74 -2.22
C SER A 153 2.04 -1.41 -2.34
N CYS A 154 0.98 -0.61 -2.37
CA CYS A 154 -0.39 -1.07 -2.59
C CYS A 154 -0.52 -1.82 -3.91
N ALA A 155 -0.02 -1.25 -5.02
CA ALA A 155 -0.03 -1.89 -6.33
C ALA A 155 0.72 -3.24 -6.34
N ARG A 156 1.89 -3.32 -5.68
CA ARG A 156 2.66 -4.58 -5.58
C ARG A 156 1.91 -5.64 -4.78
N THR A 157 1.35 -5.27 -3.63
CA THR A 157 0.59 -6.22 -2.79
C THR A 157 -0.68 -6.69 -3.49
N PHE A 158 -1.38 -5.80 -4.20
CA PHE A 158 -2.51 -6.15 -5.05
C PHE A 158 -2.13 -7.22 -6.08
N LEU A 159 -1.06 -7.00 -6.86
CA LEU A 159 -0.59 -7.95 -7.87
C LEU A 159 -0.12 -9.27 -7.26
N GLU A 160 0.58 -9.22 -6.12
CA GLU A 160 1.02 -10.40 -5.37
C GLU A 160 -0.15 -11.28 -4.95
N CYS A 161 -1.25 -10.68 -4.45
CA CYS A 161 -2.42 -11.41 -3.98
C CYS A 161 -3.35 -11.89 -5.11
N THR A 162 -3.42 -11.17 -6.23
CA THR A 162 -4.44 -11.43 -7.28
C THR A 162 -3.90 -12.19 -8.48
N ILE A 163 -2.66 -11.92 -8.90
CA ILE A 163 -2.04 -12.57 -10.06
C ILE A 163 -0.94 -13.52 -9.61
N GLY A 164 -0.24 -13.16 -8.54
CA GLY A 164 0.85 -13.93 -7.97
C GLY A 164 2.14 -13.13 -7.89
N LYS A 165 2.93 -13.46 -6.87
CA LYS A 165 4.28 -12.94 -6.68
C LYS A 165 5.17 -13.34 -7.85
N TYR A 166 6.03 -12.42 -8.31
CA TYR A 166 6.93 -12.62 -9.46
C TYR A 166 6.23 -12.81 -10.81
N SER A 167 4.93 -12.54 -10.91
CA SER A 167 4.30 -12.35 -12.22
C SER A 167 4.98 -11.22 -12.99
N ALA A 168 4.84 -11.25 -14.31
CA ALA A 168 5.23 -10.19 -15.24
C ALA A 168 4.91 -8.78 -14.71
N LEU A 169 3.62 -8.50 -14.48
CA LEU A 169 3.15 -7.22 -13.96
C LEU A 169 3.73 -6.88 -12.59
N TRP A 170 3.84 -7.86 -11.69
CA TRP A 170 4.43 -7.62 -10.37
C TRP A 170 5.91 -7.21 -10.50
N THR A 171 6.63 -7.82 -11.42
CA THR A 171 8.05 -7.55 -11.69
C THR A 171 8.21 -6.16 -12.28
N ASP A 172 7.36 -5.78 -13.24
CA ASP A 172 7.36 -4.44 -13.84
C ASP A 172 7.11 -3.34 -12.80
N VAL A 173 6.09 -3.49 -11.94
CA VAL A 173 5.82 -2.53 -10.86
C VAL A 173 6.96 -2.52 -9.84
N SER A 174 7.55 -3.69 -9.56
CA SER A 174 8.67 -3.82 -8.62
C SER A 174 9.95 -3.17 -9.15
N ALA A 175 10.17 -3.14 -10.46
CA ALA A 175 11.31 -2.49 -11.10
C ALA A 175 11.25 -0.96 -10.99
N ILE A 176 10.06 -0.37 -10.83
CA ILE A 176 9.91 1.08 -10.62
C ILE A 176 10.56 1.45 -9.28
N PRO A 177 11.57 2.34 -9.24
CA PRO A 177 12.27 2.63 -7.99
C PRO A 177 11.43 3.50 -7.04
N PRO A 178 11.48 3.25 -5.71
CA PRO A 178 10.86 4.12 -4.73
C PRO A 178 11.48 5.54 -4.79
N ILE A 179 10.73 6.55 -4.38
CA ILE A 179 11.30 7.90 -4.20
C ILE A 179 12.00 7.94 -2.85
N ALA A 180 13.24 8.42 -2.83
CA ALA A 180 14.02 8.58 -1.61
C ALA A 180 13.27 9.48 -0.63
N LYS A 181 13.20 9.04 0.62
CA LYS A 181 12.57 9.85 1.67
C LYS A 181 13.61 10.82 2.22
N VAL A 182 13.24 12.08 2.35
CA VAL A 182 14.02 13.05 3.12
C VAL A 182 14.27 12.48 4.52
N ALA A 183 15.49 12.68 5.03
CA ALA A 183 15.89 12.22 6.35
C ALA A 183 14.85 12.67 7.38
N LYS A 184 14.40 11.74 8.22
CA LYS A 184 13.49 12.06 9.31
C LYS A 184 14.21 13.00 10.27
N ARG A 185 13.49 13.99 10.82
CA ARG A 185 13.96 14.85 11.92
C ARG A 185 14.74 14.01 12.93
N ARG A 186 15.93 14.49 13.31
CA ARG A 186 16.72 13.87 14.37
C ARG A 186 15.84 13.79 15.62
N ARG A 187 15.82 12.63 16.24
CA ARG A 187 15.02 12.40 17.44
C ARG A 187 15.73 13.08 18.61
N HIS A 188 14.99 13.88 19.38
CA HIS A 188 15.51 14.59 20.54
C HIS A 188 14.81 14.12 21.82
N PRO A 189 15.12 12.92 22.32
CA PRO A 189 14.71 12.56 23.67
C PRO A 189 15.25 13.60 24.66
N LYS A 190 14.46 13.92 25.68
CA LYS A 190 14.83 14.91 26.69
C LYS A 190 15.36 14.23 27.93
N ARG A 191 16.30 14.90 28.61
CA ARG A 191 16.70 14.57 29.98
C ARG A 191 15.60 15.00 30.96
N PRO A 192 15.55 14.46 32.19
CA PRO A 192 14.51 14.81 33.17
C PRO A 192 14.35 16.32 33.39
N LYS A 193 15.45 17.04 33.57
CA LYS A 193 15.44 18.51 33.77
C LYS A 193 14.83 19.25 32.59
N GLU A 194 15.18 18.86 31.37
CA GLU A 194 14.64 19.47 30.14
C GLU A 194 13.15 19.16 29.98
N ALA A 195 12.74 17.93 30.29
CA ALA A 195 11.33 17.52 30.23
C ALA A 195 10.46 18.31 31.21
N LEU A 196 10.97 18.60 32.41
CA LEU A 196 10.31 19.46 33.39
C LEU A 196 10.25 20.92 32.91
N ALA A 197 11.33 21.45 32.33
CA ALA A 197 11.35 22.80 31.77
C ALA A 197 10.37 22.97 30.59
N ILE A 198 10.15 21.92 29.79
CA ILE A 198 9.08 21.89 28.77
C ILE A 198 7.70 21.90 29.43
N ARG A 199 7.48 21.06 30.45
CA ARG A 199 6.21 21.02 31.20
C ARG A 199 5.81 22.40 31.71
N ALA A 200 6.76 23.12 32.33
CA ALA A 200 6.51 24.44 32.92
C ALA A 200 6.09 25.53 31.92
N ARG A 201 6.42 25.38 30.63
CA ARG A 201 6.06 26.33 29.57
C ARG A 201 4.77 25.97 28.83
N LEU A 202 4.24 24.77 29.04
CA LEU A 202 3.00 24.32 28.43
C LEU A 202 1.79 24.80 29.25
N LYS A 203 0.67 25.05 28.58
CA LYS A 203 -0.62 25.26 29.26
C LYS A 203 -1.03 24.00 30.04
N PRO A 204 -1.80 24.11 31.14
CA PRO A 204 -2.06 23.01 32.07
C PRO A 204 -2.39 21.66 31.43
N ASN A 205 -3.43 21.60 30.58
CA ASN A 205 -3.83 20.33 29.93
C ASN A 205 -2.71 19.73 29.05
N ALA A 206 -1.93 20.56 28.35
CA ALA A 206 -0.81 20.07 27.55
C ALA A 206 0.38 19.66 28.41
N ALA A 207 0.62 20.37 29.52
CA ALA A 207 1.68 20.08 30.48
C ALA A 207 1.48 18.71 31.15
N ASP A 208 0.25 18.42 31.57
CA ASP A 208 -0.08 17.14 32.22
C ASP A 208 -0.04 15.96 31.24
N MET A 209 -0.52 16.16 30.01
CA MET A 209 -0.35 15.17 28.94
C MET A 209 1.12 14.91 28.64
N TRP A 210 1.94 15.96 28.52
CA TRP A 210 3.38 15.84 28.28
C TRP A 210 4.07 15.03 29.38
N TRP A 211 3.80 15.37 30.65
CA TRP A 211 4.43 14.71 31.77
C TRP A 211 3.98 13.25 31.92
N THR A 212 2.68 12.99 31.79
CA THR A 212 2.12 11.63 31.79
C THR A 212 2.78 10.75 30.74
N LEU A 213 2.99 11.26 29.53
CA LEU A 213 3.66 10.50 28.46
C LEU A 213 5.17 10.30 28.73
N CYS A 214 5.82 11.28 29.36
CA CYS A 214 7.23 11.18 29.75
C CYS A 214 7.46 10.14 30.84
N THR A 215 6.50 9.91 31.74
CA THR A 215 6.65 9.00 32.89
C THR A 215 6.03 7.62 32.70
N SER A 216 5.14 7.44 31.72
CA SER A 216 4.52 6.15 31.41
C SER A 216 5.06 5.48 30.14
N GLY A 217 5.64 6.27 29.24
CA GLY A 217 6.05 5.80 27.93
C GLY A 217 4.90 5.37 27.03
N MET A 218 3.64 5.75 27.29
CA MET A 218 2.50 5.36 26.44
C MET A 218 2.62 5.88 24.99
N ARG A 219 2.08 5.13 24.04
CA ARG A 219 1.81 5.59 22.66
C ARG A 219 0.66 6.59 22.71
N VAL A 220 0.95 7.82 22.30
CA VAL A 220 0.03 8.98 22.45
C VAL A 220 -1.39 8.69 21.97
N ARG A 221 -1.55 8.15 20.76
CA ARG A 221 -2.88 7.91 20.17
C ARG A 221 -3.52 6.62 20.67
N SER A 222 -2.86 5.49 20.42
CA SER A 222 -3.44 4.16 20.57
C SER A 222 -3.51 3.66 22.02
N GLU A 223 -2.75 4.27 22.94
CA GLU A 223 -2.74 3.87 24.34
C GLU A 223 -3.31 4.98 25.21
N TYR A 224 -2.65 6.15 25.21
CA TYR A 224 -3.01 7.23 26.13
C TYR A 224 -4.36 7.89 25.80
N ILE A 225 -4.51 8.42 24.58
CA ILE A 225 -5.74 9.10 24.15
C ILE A 225 -6.92 8.14 24.03
N ALA A 226 -6.66 6.90 23.57
CA ALA A 226 -7.69 5.87 23.49
C ALA A 226 -8.16 5.34 24.86
N GLY A 227 -7.50 5.72 25.96
CA GLY A 227 -7.86 5.25 27.31
C GLY A 227 -7.52 3.78 27.58
N ASN A 228 -6.59 3.20 26.82
CA ASN A 228 -6.21 1.78 26.96
C ASN A 228 -5.16 1.59 28.08
N TRP A 229 -5.46 2.09 29.27
CA TRP A 229 -4.58 1.98 30.44
C TRP A 229 -5.38 2.08 31.75
N ARG A 230 -4.85 1.46 32.80
CA ARG A 230 -5.40 1.52 34.16
C ARG A 230 -4.28 1.47 35.20
N VAL A 231 -4.47 2.16 36.31
CA VAL A 231 -3.57 2.05 37.46
C VAL A 231 -3.97 0.82 38.27
N GLU A 232 -3.01 -0.03 38.59
CA GLU A 232 -3.21 -1.28 39.33
C GLU A 232 -2.08 -1.42 40.37
N GLY A 233 -2.42 -1.19 41.65
CA GLY A 233 -1.44 -1.11 42.73
C GLY A 233 -0.35 -0.08 42.45
N ASN A 234 0.91 -0.51 42.49
CA ASN A 234 2.09 0.32 42.20
C ASN A 234 2.51 0.32 40.72
N GLY A 235 1.62 -0.10 39.82
CA GLY A 235 1.89 -0.21 38.40
C GLY A 235 0.81 0.42 37.53
N LEU A 236 1.18 0.66 36.28
CA LEU A 236 0.30 1.12 35.22
C LEU A 236 0.20 0.00 34.19
N VAL A 237 -0.98 -0.59 34.06
CA VAL A 237 -1.28 -1.56 33.01
C VAL A 237 -1.65 -0.80 31.75
N ILE A 238 -0.97 -1.12 30.65
CA ILE A 238 -1.22 -0.53 29.33
C ILE A 238 -1.60 -1.63 28.36
N THR A 239 -2.78 -1.51 27.77
CA THR A 239 -3.32 -2.46 26.81
C THR A 239 -3.03 -1.98 25.39
N SER A 240 -2.54 -2.87 24.54
CA SER A 240 -2.25 -2.57 23.14
C SER A 240 -2.84 -3.66 22.24
N ALA A 241 -3.51 -3.25 21.17
CA ALA A 241 -3.90 -4.19 20.13
C ALA A 241 -2.66 -4.59 19.30
N LYS A 242 -2.34 -5.88 19.25
CA LYS A 242 -1.37 -6.46 18.31
C LYS A 242 -2.07 -7.54 17.47
N LYS A 243 -1.46 -7.92 16.34
CA LYS A 243 -1.96 -9.02 15.50
C LYS A 243 -1.93 -10.30 16.36
N GLY A 244 -3.11 -10.86 16.68
CA GLY A 244 -3.27 -12.00 17.58
C GLY A 244 -3.95 -11.72 18.93
N GLY A 245 -4.33 -10.47 19.23
CA GLY A 245 -5.13 -10.13 20.40
C GLY A 245 -4.69 -8.86 21.14
N GLN A 246 -5.34 -8.59 22.26
CA GLN A 246 -4.91 -7.55 23.20
C GLN A 246 -3.70 -8.05 23.98
N VAL A 247 -2.65 -7.24 24.02
CA VAL A 247 -1.45 -7.49 24.82
C VAL A 247 -1.39 -6.43 25.91
N GLU A 248 -1.38 -6.87 27.16
CA GLU A 248 -1.17 -6.00 28.31
C GLU A 248 0.31 -5.97 28.68
N ARG A 249 0.78 -4.81 29.15
CA ARG A 249 2.08 -4.68 29.80
C ARG A 249 1.94 -3.87 31.08
N LEU A 250 2.63 -4.31 32.12
CA LEU A 250 2.75 -3.58 33.38
C LEU A 250 4.01 -2.72 33.35
N VAL A 251 3.85 -1.42 33.56
CA VAL A 251 4.98 -0.47 33.72
C VAL A 251 4.97 0.12 35.13
N PRO A 252 6.14 0.52 35.69
CA PRO A 252 6.20 1.12 37.01
C PRO A 252 5.39 2.43 37.06
N LEU A 253 4.63 2.63 38.14
CA LEU A 253 3.92 3.87 38.38
C LEU A 253 4.89 4.93 38.94
N ILE A 254 5.46 5.75 38.05
CA ILE A 254 6.39 6.84 38.43
C ILE A 254 5.62 8.11 38.85
N TRP A 255 4.46 8.34 38.24
CA TRP A 255 3.63 9.51 38.44
C TRP A 255 2.17 9.13 38.20
N GLN A 256 1.23 9.73 38.94
CA GLN A 256 -0.20 9.49 38.72
C GLN A 256 -0.61 10.01 37.33
N PRO A 257 -0.95 9.13 36.37
CA PRO A 257 -1.28 9.56 35.02
C PRO A 257 -2.56 10.40 35.03
N VAL A 258 -2.54 11.51 34.29
CA VAL A 258 -3.70 12.40 34.14
C VAL A 258 -4.41 12.05 32.84
N SER A 259 -5.74 11.97 32.86
CA SER A 259 -6.53 11.72 31.65
C SER A 259 -6.29 12.80 30.57
N PRO A 260 -6.37 12.46 29.27
CA PRO A 260 -6.11 13.41 28.20
C PRO A 260 -7.06 14.62 28.25
N GLY A 261 -6.52 15.82 28.49
CA GLY A 261 -7.29 17.07 28.47
C GLY A 261 -7.37 17.74 27.09
N LEU A 262 -6.73 17.17 26.07
CA LEU A 262 -6.75 17.65 24.69
C LEU A 262 -6.81 16.48 23.71
N THR A 263 -7.32 16.74 22.51
CA THR A 263 -7.16 15.82 21.37
C THR A 263 -5.69 15.72 20.95
N TYR A 264 -5.35 14.68 20.18
CA TYR A 264 -4.00 14.53 19.62
C TYR A 264 -3.53 15.78 18.87
N TRP A 265 -4.43 16.38 18.09
CA TRP A 265 -4.12 17.57 17.30
C TRP A 265 -3.94 18.80 18.19
N GLY A 266 -4.78 18.97 19.22
CA GLY A 266 -4.60 20.02 20.21
C GLY A 266 -3.25 19.93 20.93
N PHE A 267 -2.88 18.72 21.36
CA PHE A 267 -1.58 18.48 22.00
C PHE A 267 -0.40 18.74 21.04
N ARG A 268 -0.49 18.26 19.79
CA ARG A 268 0.53 18.52 18.77
C ARG A 268 0.71 20.02 18.49
N GLN A 269 -0.39 20.78 18.43
CA GLN A 269 -0.35 22.22 18.24
C GLN A 269 0.26 22.94 19.45
N ALA A 270 -0.05 22.49 20.68
CA ALA A 270 0.56 23.03 21.89
C ALA A 270 2.08 22.87 21.88
N LEU A 271 2.59 21.68 21.50
CA LEU A 271 4.04 21.43 21.39
C LEU A 271 4.70 22.28 20.30
N ARG A 272 4.02 22.52 19.17
CA ARG A 272 4.54 23.34 18.06
C ARG A 272 4.72 24.83 18.39
N ARG A 273 4.05 25.32 19.44
CA ARG A 273 4.19 26.71 19.91
C ARG A 273 5.44 26.93 20.75
N LEU A 274 6.11 25.86 21.16
CA LEU A 274 7.40 25.94 21.84
C LEU A 274 8.51 26.21 20.82
N PRO A 275 9.61 26.89 21.21
CA PRO A 275 10.74 27.14 20.32
C PRO A 275 11.49 25.86 19.94
N GLU A 276 11.37 24.80 20.75
CA GLU A 276 11.92 23.49 20.41
C GLU A 276 11.05 22.77 19.36
N GLU A 277 11.70 22.20 18.35
CA GLU A 277 11.04 21.26 17.45
C GLU A 277 10.66 19.97 18.20
N LEU A 278 9.46 19.94 18.78
CA LEU A 278 8.95 18.78 19.54
C LEU A 278 7.82 18.07 18.78
N ALA A 279 7.91 16.73 18.79
CA ALA A 279 6.82 15.85 18.39
C ALA A 279 6.22 15.18 19.63
N ALA A 280 4.93 14.87 19.59
CA ALA A 280 4.26 14.15 20.70
C ALA A 280 4.94 12.82 21.06
N HIS A 281 5.59 12.17 20.07
CA HIS A 281 6.33 10.93 20.29
C HIS A 281 7.68 11.14 20.98
N ASP A 282 8.20 12.36 21.07
CA ASP A 282 9.41 12.65 21.85
C ASP A 282 9.17 12.44 23.35
N ALA A 283 7.96 12.69 23.87
CA ALA A 283 7.62 12.39 25.27
C ALA A 283 7.83 10.91 25.61
N ARG A 284 7.36 9.99 24.74
CA ARG A 284 7.62 8.55 24.90
C ARG A 284 9.11 8.19 24.81
N ARG A 285 9.91 8.92 24.02
CA ARG A 285 11.37 8.71 23.94
C ARG A 285 12.08 9.24 25.18
N THR A 286 11.59 10.33 25.75
CA THR A 286 12.02 10.86 27.05
C THR A 286 11.87 9.79 28.13
N TYR A 287 10.75 9.05 28.17
CA TYR A 287 10.60 7.92 29.10
C TYR A 287 11.73 6.89 28.99
N THR A 288 12.14 6.55 27.77
CA THR A 288 13.28 5.63 27.56
C THR A 288 14.57 6.20 28.17
N THR A 289 14.77 7.51 28.10
CA THR A 289 15.93 8.21 28.66
C THR A 289 15.88 8.24 30.18
N LEU A 290 14.71 8.51 30.76
CA LEU A 290 14.50 8.43 32.21
C LEU A 290 14.85 7.03 32.75
N LEU A 291 14.40 5.97 32.07
CA LEU A 291 14.74 4.60 32.46
C LEU A 291 16.24 4.30 32.34
N VAL A 292 16.93 4.87 31.34
CA VAL A 292 18.40 4.73 31.21
C VAL A 292 19.10 5.40 32.38
N GLU A 293 18.74 6.65 32.67
CA GLU A 293 19.36 7.42 33.75
C GLU A 293 19.06 6.82 35.13
N ALA A 294 17.90 6.18 35.29
CA ALA A 294 17.54 5.43 36.50
C ALA A 294 18.21 4.04 36.60
N GLY A 295 19.10 3.67 35.67
CA GLY A 295 19.82 2.39 35.71
C GLY A 295 18.99 1.16 35.33
N VAL A 296 17.83 1.32 34.69
CA VAL A 296 16.94 0.19 34.37
C VAL A 296 17.56 -0.68 33.26
N PRO A 297 17.71 -2.00 33.48
CA PRO A 297 18.30 -2.91 32.50
C PRO A 297 17.58 -2.90 31.15
N LYS A 298 18.34 -3.06 30.05
CA LYS A 298 17.81 -3.05 28.68
C LYS A 298 16.63 -4.02 28.46
N PRO A 299 16.65 -5.27 28.95
CA PRO A 299 15.52 -6.19 28.78
C PRO A 299 14.23 -5.66 29.41
N ARG A 300 14.31 -5.06 30.61
CA ARG A 300 13.16 -4.45 31.29
C ARG A 300 12.61 -3.24 30.54
N ARG A 301 13.48 -2.40 29.98
CA ARG A 301 13.07 -1.26 29.14
C ARG A 301 12.29 -1.71 27.89
N VAL A 302 12.72 -2.80 27.25
CA VAL A 302 12.01 -3.37 26.09
C VAL A 302 10.62 -3.84 26.50
N LEU A 303 10.48 -4.53 27.64
CA LEU A 303 9.19 -4.96 28.18
C LEU A 303 8.26 -3.77 28.47
N TYR A 304 8.75 -2.71 29.10
CA TYR A 304 7.93 -1.55 29.44
C TYR A 304 7.47 -0.75 28.22
N LEU A 305 8.24 -0.77 27.12
CA LEU A 305 7.86 -0.09 25.89
C LEU A 305 6.91 -0.94 25.04
N GLY A 306 7.06 -2.27 25.01
CA GLY A 306 6.29 -3.16 24.11
C GLY A 306 6.37 -2.74 22.64
#